data_AF-A0A2E9LMC2-F1
#
_entry.id   AF-A0A2E9LMC2-F1
#
_cell.length_a   1.000
_cell.length_b   1.000
_cell.length_c   1.000
_cell.angle_alpha   90.00
_cell.angle_beta   90.00
_cell.angle_gamma   90.00
#
_symmetry.space_group_name_H-M   'P 1'
#
loop_
_entity.id
_entity.type
_entity.pdbx_description
1 polymer ?
#
loop_
_entity_poly.entity_id
_entity_poly.type
_entity_poly.pdbx_seq_one_letter_code
_entity_poly.pdbx_strand_id
1 'polypeptide(L)' 'MTARVVVTGSGAISSLGDSPEALHAALVAGQSGLRPIEQVEESGAESGKVDLDRIQGGPICEFRPEDYLE' A
#
# COMPACT_ATOMS: atom_id res chain seq x y z
N MET A 1 -12.45 19.09 30.37
CA MET A 1 -12.22 17.65 30.61
C MET A 1 -12.20 16.97 29.24
N THR A 2 -11.13 16.25 28.90
CA THR A 2 -11.01 15.54 27.61
C THR A 2 -11.30 14.05 27.81
N ALA A 3 -12.16 13.48 26.97
CA ALA A 3 -12.46 12.05 27.00
C ALA A 3 -11.29 11.23 26.45
N ARG A 4 -11.07 10.02 26.98
CA ARG A 4 -10.09 9.08 26.45
C ARG A 4 -10.68 8.38 25.22
N VAL A 5 -9.96 8.43 24.11
CA VAL A 5 -10.30 7.70 22.87
C VAL A 5 -9.42 6.45 22.80
N VAL A 6 -10.01 5.34 22.37
CA VAL A 6 -9.32 4.06 22.20
C VAL A 6 -9.59 3.50 20.81
N VAL A 7 -8.63 2.74 20.27
CA VAL A 7 -8.79 1.99 19.02
C VAL A 7 -9.33 0.62 19.36
N THR A 8 -10.50 0.27 18.83
CA THR A 8 -11.18 -1.01 19.08
C THR A 8 -11.07 -1.99 17.91
N GLY A 9 -10.52 -1.54 16.78
CA GLY A 9 -10.28 -2.35 15.59
C GLY A 9 -9.42 -1.60 14.59
N SER A 10 -8.68 -2.35 13.77
CA SER A 10 -7.83 -1.82 12.71
C SER A 10 -7.82 -2.79 11.54
N GLY A 11 -7.85 -2.26 10.32
CA GLY A 11 -7.50 -2.97 9.10
C GLY A 11 -6.28 -2.31 8.47
N ALA A 12 -5.48 -3.07 7.74
CA ALA A 12 -4.28 -2.55 7.08
C ALA A 12 -4.14 -3.19 5.71
N ILE A 13 -3.91 -2.37 4.68
CA ILE A 13 -3.46 -2.81 3.36
C ILE A 13 -2.32 -1.91 2.96
N SER A 14 -1.15 -2.49 2.74
CA SER A 14 0.10 -1.76 2.54
C SER A 14 1.06 -2.54 1.65
N SER A 15 2.15 -1.89 1.24
CA SER A 15 3.25 -2.56 0.53
C SER A 15 4.03 -3.57 1.39
N LEU A 16 3.76 -3.64 2.70
CA LEU A 16 4.41 -4.55 3.65
C LEU A 16 3.49 -5.68 4.15
N GLY A 17 2.22 -5.69 3.75
CA GLY A 17 1.24 -6.66 4.21
C GLY A 17 -0.18 -6.13 4.17
N ASP A 18 -1.13 -7.07 4.22
CA ASP A 18 -2.58 -6.90 4.03
C ASP A 18 -3.40 -7.15 5.31
N SER A 19 -2.71 -7.23 6.44
CA SER A 19 -3.31 -7.40 7.77
C SER A 19 -2.50 -6.64 8.81
N PRO A 20 -3.11 -6.23 9.94
CA PRO A 20 -2.37 -5.64 11.06
C PRO A 20 -1.21 -6.51 11.53
N GLU A 21 -1.38 -7.83 11.54
CA GLU A 21 -0.36 -8.79 11.96
C GLU A 21 0.83 -8.82 10.99
N ALA A 22 0.57 -8.90 9.67
CA ALA A 22 1.60 -8.90 8.65
C ALA A 22 2.38 -7.57 8.64
N LEU A 23 1.66 -6.44 8.69
CA LEU A 23 2.27 -5.12 8.75
C LEU A 23 3.13 -4.95 10.01
N HIS A 24 2.62 -5.36 11.18
CA HIS A 24 3.38 -5.30 12.43
C HIS A 24 4.68 -6.13 12.35
N ALA A 25 4.60 -7.37 11.85
CA ALA A 25 5.78 -8.22 11.69
C ALA A 25 6.83 -7.57 10.78
N ALA A 26 6.41 -6.99 9.65
CA ALA A 26 7.29 -6.33 8.71
C ALA A 26 7.96 -5.07 9.30
N LEU A 27 7.20 -4.26 10.05
CA LEU A 27 7.72 -3.09 10.74
C LEU A 27 8.76 -3.46 11.81
N VAL A 28 8.47 -4.49 12.62
CA VAL A 28 9.41 -5.00 13.64
C VAL A 28 10.70 -5.51 12.98
N ALA A 29 10.60 -6.14 11.81
CA ALA A 29 11.75 -6.60 11.03
C ALA A 29 12.50 -5.48 10.28
N GLY A 30 12.03 -4.23 10.34
CA GLY A 30 12.65 -3.09 9.65
C GLY A 30 12.59 -3.20 8.12
N GLN A 31 11.58 -3.89 7.59
CA GLN A 31 11.44 -4.09 6.15
C GLN A 31 11.02 -2.80 5.45
N SER A 32 11.47 -2.64 4.20
CA SER A 32 11.08 -1.54 3.32
C SER A 32 10.15 -2.07 2.23
N GLY A 33 9.03 -1.38 2.01
CA GLY A 33 8.07 -1.70 0.94
C GLY A 33 8.42 -1.04 -0.40
N LEU A 34 9.61 -0.46 -0.54
CA LEU A 34 10.06 0.14 -1.79
C LEU A 34 10.36 -0.96 -2.82
N ARG A 35 9.61 -0.94 -3.92
CA ARG A 35 9.80 -1.83 -5.07
C ARG A 35 9.61 -1.04 -6.37
N PRO A 36 10.23 -1.45 -7.48
CA PRO A 36 9.92 -0.90 -8.80
C PRO A 36 8.40 -0.96 -9.06
N ILE A 37 7.89 0.06 -9.74
CA ILE A 37 6.46 0.10 -10.09
C ILE A 37 6.25 -0.75 -11.34
N GLU A 38 5.47 -1.83 -11.22
CA GLU A 38 5.27 -2.81 -12.31
C GLU A 38 3.99 -2.55 -13.13
N GLN A 39 3.02 -1.81 -12.60
CA GLN A 39 1.65 -1.72 -13.14
C GLN A 39 1.26 -0.34 -13.68
N VAL A 40 2.22 0.55 -13.95
CA VAL A 40 1.88 1.79 -14.67
C VAL A 40 1.89 1.47 -16.15
N GLU A 41 0.70 1.27 -16.72
CA GLU A 41 0.56 1.29 -18.17
C GLU A 41 1.00 2.66 -18.69
N GLU A 42 1.85 2.66 -19.72
CA GLU A 42 2.22 3.87 -20.47
C GLU A 42 0.94 4.46 -21.09
N SER A 43 0.27 5.36 -20.36
CA SER A 43 -0.74 6.22 -20.96
C SER A 43 -0.03 7.24 -21.87
N GLY A 44 0.35 6.79 -23.07
CA GLY A 44 0.73 7.65 -24.20
C GLY A 44 2.08 8.35 -24.13
N ALA A 45 3.00 7.92 -23.26
CA ALA A 45 4.38 8.39 -23.29
C ALA A 45 5.22 7.51 -24.23
N GLU A 46 5.95 8.12 -25.15
CA GLU A 46 6.88 7.41 -26.02
C GLU A 46 7.85 6.56 -25.18
N SER A 47 7.78 5.24 -25.36
CA SER A 47 8.77 4.22 -25.01
C SER A 47 9.80 4.65 -23.95
N GLY A 48 9.49 4.38 -22.69
CA GLY A 48 10.49 4.19 -21.64
C GLY A 48 10.54 5.26 -20.55
N LYS A 49 9.54 6.15 -20.43
CA LYS A 49 9.51 7.12 -19.32
C LYS A 49 8.11 7.28 -18.74
N VAL A 50 7.83 6.52 -17.69
CA VAL A 50 6.66 6.75 -16.82
C VAL A 50 6.87 8.09 -16.10
N ASP A 51 5.93 9.02 -16.27
CA ASP A 51 5.89 10.28 -15.53
C ASP A 51 5.49 10.01 -14.06
N LEU A 52 6.49 9.68 -13.24
CA LEU A 52 6.31 9.41 -11.81
C LEU A 52 6.02 10.69 -11.00
N ASP A 53 6.22 11.89 -11.56
CA ASP A 53 5.94 13.16 -10.84
C ASP A 53 4.44 13.32 -10.55
N ARG A 54 3.58 12.61 -11.28
CA ARG A 54 2.13 12.58 -11.06
C ARG A 54 1.64 11.45 -10.16
N ILE A 55 2.50 10.46 -9.85
CA ILE A 55 2.12 9.25 -9.11
C ILE A 55 2.87 9.22 -7.78
N GLN A 56 2.31 9.88 -6.76
CA GLN A 56 2.75 9.70 -5.38
C GLN A 56 2.20 8.39 -4.83
N GLY A 57 2.92 7.30 -5.11
CA GLY A 57 2.55 5.94 -4.70
C GLY A 57 1.98 5.14 -5.86
N GLY A 58 2.75 4.14 -6.30
CA GLY A 58 2.26 3.16 -7.27
C GLY A 58 1.11 2.33 -6.70
N PRO A 59 0.40 1.57 -7.54
CA PRO A 59 -0.66 0.67 -7.08
C PRO A 59 -0.13 -0.32 -6.05
N ILE A 60 -0.97 -0.68 -5.07
CA ILE A 60 -0.69 -1.81 -4.18
C ILE A 60 -0.88 -3.08 -5.01
N CYS A 61 0.22 -3.63 -5.51
CA CYS A 61 0.18 -4.86 -6.31
C CYS A 61 -0.55 -5.97 -5.55
N GLU A 62 -1.37 -6.73 -6.28
CA GLU A 62 -2.20 -7.85 -5.79
C GLU A 62 -3.41 -7.48 -4.93
N PHE A 63 -3.63 -6.20 -4.61
CA PHE A 63 -4.87 -5.81 -3.92
C PHE A 63 -6.09 -5.92 -4.86
N ARG A 64 -7.05 -6.76 -4.46
CA ARG A 64 -8.39 -6.84 -5.06
C ARG A 64 -9.44 -6.58 -3.98
N PRO A 65 -10.27 -5.52 -4.08
CA PRO A 65 -11.30 -5.24 -3.07
C PRO A 65 -12.22 -6.43 -2.80
N GLU A 66 -12.47 -7.26 -3.82
CA GLU A 66 -13.33 -8.44 -3.75
C GLU A 66 -12.80 -9.50 -2.77
N ASP A 67 -11.50 -9.52 -2.49
CA ASP A 67 -10.90 -10.44 -1.51
C ASP A 67 -11.25 -10.05 -0.05
N TYR A 68 -11.84 -8.87 0.16
CA TYR A 68 -12.10 -8.28 1.49
C TYR A 68 -13.55 -7.86 1.72
N LEU A 69 -14.41 -8.01 0.71
CA LEU A 69 -15.82 -7.60 0.76
C LEU A 69 -16.71 -8.83 0.65
N GLU A 70 -17.34 -9.24 1.76
CA GLU A 70 -18.49 -10.16 1.77
C GLU A 70 -19.81 -9.42 1.49
#